data_AF-A0A1G3V214-F1
#
_entry.id   AF-A0A1G3V214-F1
#
_cell.length_a   1.000
_cell.length_b   1.000
_cell.length_c   1.000
_cell.angle_alpha   90.00
_cell.angle_beta   90.00
_cell.angle_gamma   90.00
#
_symmetry.space_group_name_H-M   'P 1'
#
loop_
_entity.id
_entity.type
_entity.pdbx_description
1 polymer ?
#
loop_
_entity_poly.entity_id
_entity_poly.type
_entity_poly.pdbx_seq_one_letter_code
_entity_poly.pdbx_strand_id
1 'polypeptide(L)'
;MHNSQLTLVRLSVEELEKAAVLVADRLNAAKGPTHVFIPLRGFSYPDRQGRAHWDPEGNEAFIRALRSRLSASIQYDELDLHINDDAFIDTAVNELVRFMNH
;
A
#
# COMPACT_ATOMS: atom_id res chain seq x y z
N MET A 1 -20.95 1.52 7.64
CA MET A 1 -21.39 0.13 7.36
C MET A 1 -21.37 -0.07 5.86
N HIS A 2 -20.61 -1.04 5.36
CA HIS A 2 -20.44 -1.22 3.90
C HIS A 2 -21.65 -1.93 3.27
N ASN A 3 -22.42 -2.68 4.09
CA ASN A 3 -23.84 -2.99 3.95
C ASN A 3 -24.31 -3.64 5.28
N SER A 4 -25.57 -4.07 5.38
CA SER A 4 -26.11 -4.70 6.60
C SER A 4 -25.51 -6.07 6.93
N GLN A 5 -24.68 -6.63 6.05
CA GLN A 5 -24.07 -7.97 6.18
C GLN A 5 -22.55 -7.93 6.38
N LEU A 6 -21.90 -6.77 6.15
CA LEU A 6 -20.44 -6.63 6.17
C LEU A 6 -20.01 -5.37 6.94
N THR A 7 -19.29 -5.62 8.03
CA THR A 7 -18.58 -4.59 8.80
C THR A 7 -17.10 -4.65 8.44
N LEU A 8 -16.59 -3.55 7.87
CA LEU A 8 -15.17 -3.33 7.71
C LEU A 8 -14.61 -2.84 9.05
N VAL A 9 -13.65 -3.56 9.60
CA VAL A 9 -12.97 -3.20 10.85
C VAL A 9 -11.55 -2.77 10.50
N ARG A 10 -11.11 -1.64 11.05
CA ARG A 10 -9.72 -1.21 10.94
C ARG A 10 -8.84 -2.04 11.86
N LEU A 11 -7.68 -2.43 11.33
CA LEU A 11 -6.61 -3.00 12.13
C LEU A 11 -6.06 -1.93 13.08
N SER A 12 -5.61 -2.35 14.25
CA SER A 12 -4.79 -1.53 15.14
C SER A 12 -3.42 -1.22 14.51
N VAL A 13 -2.73 -0.21 15.04
CA VAL A 13 -1.36 0.14 14.63
C VAL A 13 -0.41 -1.06 14.74
N GLU A 14 -0.47 -1.82 15.84
CA GLU A 14 0.37 -3.00 16.04
C GLU A 14 0.09 -4.09 14.98
N GLU A 15 -1.17 -4.29 14.62
CA GLU A 15 -1.55 -5.23 13.57
C GLU A 15 -1.12 -4.76 12.17
N LEU A 16 -1.17 -3.44 11.91
CA LEU A 16 -0.66 -2.85 10.67
C LEU A 16 0.86 -3.02 10.54
N GLU A 17 1.62 -2.79 11.62
CA GLU A 17 3.06 -3.03 11.61
C GLU A 17 3.40 -4.50 11.35
N LYS A 18 2.67 -5.44 11.98
CA LYS A 18 2.80 -6.89 11.70
C LYS A 18 2.46 -7.22 10.23
N ALA A 19 1.42 -6.61 9.69
CA ALA A 19 1.05 -6.78 8.28
C ALA A 19 2.15 -6.25 7.35
N ALA A 20 2.72 -5.08 7.65
CA ALA A 20 3.81 -4.47 6.89
C ALA A 20 5.06 -5.37 6.87
N VAL A 21 5.43 -5.93 8.03
CA VAL A 21 6.53 -6.90 8.15
C VAL A 21 6.31 -8.12 7.25
N LEU A 22 5.10 -8.67 7.29
CA LEU A 22 4.74 -9.84 6.48
C LEU A 22 4.73 -9.53 4.98
N VAL A 23 4.31 -8.34 4.58
CA VAL A 23 4.35 -7.88 3.19
C VAL A 23 5.80 -7.71 2.72
N ALA A 24 6.65 -7.03 3.51
CA ALA A 24 8.08 -6.88 3.21
C ALA A 24 8.77 -8.23 3.01
N ASP A 25 8.53 -9.20 3.89
CA ASP A 25 9.14 -10.52 3.80
C ASP A 25 8.79 -11.25 2.51
N ARG A 26 7.54 -11.12 2.04
CA ARG A 26 7.12 -11.69 0.75
C ARG A 26 7.75 -10.98 -0.44
N LEU A 27 7.81 -9.66 -0.40
CA LEU A 27 8.44 -8.86 -1.46
C LEU A 27 9.94 -9.14 -1.56
N ASN A 28 10.63 -9.27 -0.43
CA ASN A 28 12.06 -9.61 -0.36
C ASN A 28 12.37 -11.00 -0.92
N ALA A 29 11.41 -11.92 -0.91
CA ALA A 29 11.55 -13.26 -1.48
C ALA A 29 11.20 -13.34 -2.98
N ALA A 30 10.76 -12.24 -3.59
CA ALA A 30 10.43 -12.20 -5.01
C ALA A 30 11.68 -12.45 -5.87
N LYS A 31 11.52 -13.27 -6.92
CA LYS A 31 12.61 -13.65 -7.84
C LYS A 31 12.66 -12.81 -9.12
N GLY A 32 11.58 -12.08 -9.42
CA GLY A 32 11.46 -11.25 -10.62
C GLY A 32 11.57 -9.76 -10.30
N PRO A 33 11.52 -8.91 -11.34
CA PRO A 33 11.42 -7.46 -11.17
C PRO A 33 10.29 -7.10 -10.20
N THR A 34 10.59 -6.25 -9.22
CA THR A 34 9.65 -5.87 -8.16
C THR A 34 9.73 -4.37 -7.92
N HIS A 35 8.56 -3.72 -7.93
CA HIS A 35 8.38 -2.31 -7.62
C HIS A 35 7.19 -2.15 -6.68
N VAL A 36 7.36 -1.38 -5.60
CA VAL A 36 6.33 -1.03 -4.62
C VAL A 36 5.94 0.44 -4.80
N PHE A 37 4.65 0.71 -4.98
CA PHE A 37 4.08 2.05 -4.95
C PHE A 37 3.24 2.26 -3.69
N ILE A 38 3.46 3.36 -2.97
CA ILE A 38 2.71 3.71 -1.76
C ILE A 38 1.77 4.89 -2.04
N PRO A 39 0.44 4.72 -1.86
CA PRO A 39 -0.52 5.81 -2.01
C PRO A 39 -0.61 6.63 -0.70
N LEU A 40 0.11 7.74 -0.62
CA LEU A 40 0.17 8.58 0.60
C LEU A 40 -1.20 9.17 1.00
N ARG A 41 -2.17 9.25 0.09
CA ARG A 41 -3.52 9.73 0.39
C ARG A 41 -4.52 8.62 0.72
N GLY A 42 -4.03 7.38 0.87
CA GLY A 42 -4.75 6.26 1.48
C GLY A 42 -4.88 5.01 0.62
N PHE A 43 -5.04 3.87 1.30
CA PHE A 43 -4.90 2.51 0.76
C PHE A 43 -6.21 1.86 0.33
N SER A 44 -7.36 2.48 0.58
CA SER A 44 -8.66 1.91 0.23
C SER A 44 -9.72 2.99 0.08
N TYR A 45 -10.84 2.69 -0.59
CA TYR A 45 -11.95 3.65 -0.77
C TYR A 45 -12.37 4.42 0.51
N PRO A 46 -12.57 3.79 1.68
CA PRO A 46 -12.93 4.51 2.90
C PRO A 46 -11.73 5.13 3.65
N ASP A 47 -10.51 4.77 3.27
CA ASP A 47 -9.26 5.35 3.79
C ASP A 47 -8.84 6.53 2.91
N ARG A 48 -9.52 7.65 3.11
CA ARG A 48 -9.26 8.92 2.42
C ARG A 48 -9.71 10.04 3.34
N GLN A 49 -8.97 11.15 3.38
CA GLN A 49 -9.33 12.30 4.21
C GLN A 49 -10.82 12.66 4.11
N GLY A 50 -11.47 12.79 5.27
CA GLY A 50 -12.90 13.06 5.40
C GLY A 50 -13.81 11.82 5.34
N ARG A 51 -13.25 10.60 5.25
CA ARG A 51 -14.02 9.34 5.25
C ARG A 51 -13.78 8.51 6.52
N ALA A 52 -14.66 7.54 6.73
CA ALA A 52 -14.80 6.82 7.98
C ALA A 52 -13.55 6.05 8.43
N HIS A 53 -12.65 5.66 7.51
CA HIS A 53 -11.44 4.91 7.85
C HIS A 53 -10.15 5.68 7.55
N TRP A 54 -10.24 7.00 7.34
CA TRP A 54 -9.04 7.83 7.25
C TRP A 54 -8.25 7.72 8.55
N ASP A 55 -7.07 7.14 8.45
CA ASP A 55 -6.19 6.89 9.59
C ASP A 55 -4.75 7.20 9.17
N PRO A 56 -4.35 8.48 9.21
CA PRO A 56 -3.01 8.88 8.79
C PRO A 56 -1.93 8.26 9.68
N GLU A 57 -2.21 8.02 10.97
CA GLU A 57 -1.25 7.44 11.90
C GLU A 57 -1.02 5.94 11.63
N GLY A 58 -2.10 5.18 11.42
CA GLY A 58 -2.01 3.78 11.02
C GLY A 58 -1.36 3.60 9.65
N ASN A 59 -1.70 4.45 8.68
CA ASN A 59 -1.09 4.46 7.35
C ASN A 59 0.43 4.71 7.46
N GLU A 60 0.86 5.73 8.21
CA GLU A 60 2.27 6.03 8.43
C GLU A 60 3.01 4.89 9.13
N ALA A 61 2.38 4.26 10.13
CA ALA A 61 2.97 3.12 10.83
C ALA A 61 3.23 1.93 9.88
N PHE A 62 2.27 1.62 9.00
CA PHE A 62 2.44 0.61 7.97
C PHE A 62 3.59 0.97 7.00
N ILE A 63 3.60 2.21 6.50
CA ILE A 63 4.59 2.70 5.53
C ILE A 63 6.00 2.62 6.11
N ARG A 64 6.20 3.13 7.32
CA ARG A 64 7.49 3.09 8.02
C ARG A 64 7.97 1.66 8.24
N ALA A 65 7.11 0.78 8.77
CA ALA A 65 7.46 -0.61 9.06
C ALA A 65 7.78 -1.41 7.78
N LEU A 66 7.04 -1.16 6.70
CA LEU A 66 7.32 -1.74 5.39
C LEU A 66 8.68 -1.26 4.88
N ARG A 67 8.89 0.07 4.85
CA ARG A 67 10.09 0.69 4.30
C ARG A 67 11.36 0.29 5.05
N SER A 68 11.30 0.17 6.38
CA SER A 68 12.47 -0.21 7.19
C SER A 68 12.94 -1.65 6.96
N ARG A 69 12.06 -2.51 6.42
CA ARG A 69 12.34 -3.94 6.21
C ARG A 69 12.50 -4.32 4.74
N LEU A 70 12.06 -3.47 3.82
CA LEU A 70 12.15 -3.73 2.38
C LEU A 70 13.62 -3.70 1.92
N SER A 71 14.00 -4.68 1.12
CA SER A 71 15.33 -4.75 0.52
C SER A 71 15.61 -3.50 -0.32
N ALA A 72 16.82 -2.94 -0.20
CA ALA A 72 17.26 -1.81 -1.02
C ALA A 72 17.32 -2.12 -2.53
N SER A 73 17.27 -3.41 -2.91
CA SER A 73 17.19 -3.84 -4.31
C SER A 73 15.80 -3.67 -4.93
N ILE A 74 14.76 -3.51 -4.11
CA ILE A 74 13.37 -3.35 -4.58
C ILE A 74 13.12 -1.88 -4.86
N GLN A 75 12.59 -1.58 -6.04
CA GLN A 75 12.17 -0.21 -6.37
C GLN A 75 10.99 0.19 -5.49
N TYR A 76 11.00 1.41 -4.98
CA TYR A 76 10.00 1.90 -4.03
C TYR A 76 9.76 3.39 -4.24
N ASP A 77 8.51 3.74 -4.53
CA ASP A 77 8.07 5.11 -4.75
C ASP A 77 6.85 5.44 -3.88
N GLU A 78 6.91 6.58 -3.21
CA GLU A 78 5.78 7.16 -2.48
C GLU A 78 5.10 8.20 -3.36
N LEU A 79 3.81 8.02 -3.62
CA LEU A 79 3.02 8.85 -4.51
C LEU A 79 2.02 9.65 -3.68
N ASP A 80 2.02 10.97 -3.82
CA ASP A 80 1.02 11.87 -3.20
C ASP A 80 -0.35 11.77 -3.89
N LEU A 81 -0.89 10.56 -3.90
CA LEU A 81 -2.09 10.11 -4.58
C LEU A 81 -2.82 9.11 -3.68
N HIS A 82 -4.12 8.96 -3.91
CA HIS A 82 -4.90 7.88 -3.29
C HIS A 82 -4.92 6.68 -4.23
N ILE A 83 -5.02 5.45 -3.71
CA ILE A 83 -4.94 4.21 -4.50
C ILE A 83 -5.91 4.15 -5.70
N ASN A 84 -7.08 4.78 -5.57
CA ASN A 84 -8.12 4.87 -6.60
C ASN A 84 -8.05 6.12 -7.50
N ASP A 85 -7.00 6.94 -7.42
CA ASP A 85 -6.83 8.06 -8.36
C ASP A 85 -6.30 7.53 -9.70
N ASP A 86 -6.83 8.03 -10.82
CA ASP A 86 -6.45 7.57 -12.17
C ASP A 86 -4.93 7.63 -12.38
N ALA A 87 -4.27 8.68 -11.88
CA ALA A 87 -2.82 8.81 -11.96
C ALA A 87 -2.06 7.69 -11.21
N PHE A 88 -2.57 7.22 -10.07
CA PHE A 88 -1.95 6.11 -9.34
C PHE A 88 -2.09 4.80 -10.13
N ILE A 89 -3.29 4.59 -10.68
CA ILE A 89 -3.61 3.42 -11.51
C ILE A 89 -2.72 3.41 -12.76
N ASP A 90 -2.63 4.52 -13.47
CA ASP A 90 -1.80 4.67 -14.67
C ASP A 90 -0.32 4.37 -14.35
N THR A 91 0.22 4.91 -13.25
CA THR A 91 1.60 4.61 -12.84
C THR A 91 1.83 3.12 -12.62
N ALA A 92 0.95 2.45 -11.86
CA ALA A 92 1.08 1.03 -11.56
C ALA A 92 0.93 0.14 -12.81
N VAL A 93 -0.03 0.45 -13.68
CA VAL A 93 -0.28 -0.31 -14.92
C VAL A 93 0.86 -0.14 -15.92
N ASN A 94 1.36 1.08 -16.10
CA ASN A 94 2.49 1.33 -17.00
C ASN A 94 3.75 0.58 -16.56
N GLU A 95 4.01 0.51 -15.26
CA GLU A 95 5.14 -0.25 -14.72
C GLU A 95 4.97 -1.76 -14.93
N LEU A 96 3.76 -2.29 -14.75
CA LEU A 96 3.47 -3.68 -15.06
C LEU A 96 3.70 -3.99 -16.55
N VAL A 97 3.19 -3.14 -17.44
CA VAL A 97 3.40 -3.28 -18.90
C VAL A 97 4.90 -3.24 -19.24
N ARG A 98 5.67 -2.38 -18.57
CA ARG A 98 7.14 -2.34 -18.72
C ARG A 98 7.76 -3.69 -18.35
N PHE A 99 7.39 -4.28 -17.21
CA PHE A 99 7.91 -5.60 -16.83
C PHE A 99 7.52 -6.73 -17.79
N MET A 100 6.38 -6.63 -18.47
CA MET A 100 5.92 -7.67 -19.41
C MET A 100 6.59 -7.61 -20.78
N ASN A 101 7.15 -6.46 -21.16
CA ASN A 101 7.77 -6.24 -22.47
C ASN A 101 9.30 -6.48 -22.47
N HIS A 102 9.83 -7.06 -21.39
CA HIS A 102 11.23 -7.43 -21.19
C HIS A 102 11.37 -8.93 -20.94
#